data_AF-A0A645GMK7-F1
#
_entry.id   AF-A0A645GMK7-F1
#
_cell.length_a   1.000
_cell.length_b   1.000
_cell.length_c   1.000
_cell.angle_alpha   90.00
_cell.angle_beta   90.00
_cell.angle_gamma   90.00
#
_symmetry.space_group_name_H-M   'P 1'
#
loop_
_entity.id
_entity.type
_entity.pdbx_description
1 polymer ?
#
loop_
_entity_poly.entity_id
_entity_poly.type
_entity_poly.pdbx_seq_one_letter_code
_entity_poly.pdbx_strand_id
1 'polypeptide(L)' 'MIDDIFNGFKKNHIHIAIVKDDNGEVVGMVTMEDVLEELVSDISEPSKIGGSVK' A
#
# COMPACT_ATOMS: atom_id res chain seq x y z
N MET A 1 2.63 -8.93 -7.14
CA MET A 1 2.27 -8.91 -5.70
C MET A 1 1.51 -7.63 -5.35
N ILE A 2 2.12 -6.45 -5.42
CA ILE A 2 1.42 -5.18 -5.15
C ILE A 2 0.39 -4.84 -6.26
N ASP A 3 0.72 -5.16 -7.52
CA ASP A 3 -0.16 -4.98 -8.68
C ASP A 3 -1.45 -5.79 -8.57
N ASP A 4 -1.39 -6.97 -7.94
CA ASP A 4 -2.54 -7.85 -7.76
C ASP A 4 -3.52 -7.26 -6.75
N ILE A 5 -3.00 -6.65 -5.68
CA ILE A 5 -3.79 -5.93 -4.68
C ILE A 5 -4.44 -4.69 -5.32
N PHE A 6 -3.68 -3.92 -6.09
CA PHE A 6 -4.19 -2.76 -6.82
C PHE A 6 -5.29 -3.13 -7.82
N ASN A 7 -5.11 -4.19 -8.59
CA ASN A 7 -6.12 -4.71 -9.51
C ASN A 7 -7.36 -5.23 -8.76
N GLY A 8 -7.18 -5.83 -7.59
CA GLY A 8 -8.26 -6.23 -6.69
C GLY A 8 -9.11 -5.04 -6.21
N PHE A 9 -8.45 -3.96 -5.78
CA PHE A 9 -9.13 -2.73 -5.39
C PHE A 9 -9.92 -2.11 -6.54
N LYS A 10 -9.30 -2.01 -7.73
CA LYS A 10 -9.96 -1.48 -8.94
C LYS A 10 -11.15 -2.32 -9.38
N LYS A 11 -10.98 -3.64 -9.49
CA LYS A 11 -12.02 -4.55 -10.00
C LYS A 11 -13.26 -4.56 -9.10
N ASN A 12 -13.05 -4.46 -7.80
CA ASN A 12 -14.14 -4.55 -6.81
C ASN A 12 -14.71 -3.19 -6.41
N HIS A 13 -14.18 -2.07 -6.94
CA HIS A 13 -14.56 -0.71 -6.53
C HIS A 13 -14.54 -0.51 -5.00
N ILE A 14 -13.50 -1.02 -4.35
CA ILE A 14 -13.28 -0.87 -2.91
C ILE A 14 -11.93 -0.21 -2.66
N HIS A 15 -11.81 0.50 -1.53
CA HIS A 15 -10.61 1.26 -1.16
C HIS A 15 -9.90 0.72 0.08
N ILE A 16 -10.51 -0.24 0.80
CA ILE A 16 -9.98 -0.82 2.03
C ILE A 16 -10.12 -2.33 1.96
N ALA A 17 -9.07 -3.06 2.34
CA ALA A 17 -9.07 -4.50 2.48
C ALA A 17 -8.57 -4.90 3.87
N ILE A 18 -9.14 -5.98 4.41
CA ILE A 18 -8.73 -6.55 5.70
C ILE A 18 -7.75 -7.68 5.45
N VAL A 19 -6.62 -7.65 6.15
CA VAL A 19 -5.59 -8.68 6.08
C VAL A 19 -5.87 -9.69 7.18
N LYS A 20 -5.88 -10.97 6.79
CA LYS A 20 -6.06 -12.10 7.71
C LYS A 20 -4.82 -12.99 7.69
N ASP A 21 -4.57 -13.65 8.80
CA ASP A 21 -3.59 -14.74 8.87
C ASP A 21 -4.19 -16.07 8.36
N ASP A 22 -3.40 -17.14 8.45
CA ASP A 22 -3.79 -18.49 8.06
C ASP A 22 -4.89 -19.09 8.95
N ASN A 23 -5.07 -18.56 10.16
CA ASN A 23 -6.13 -18.95 11.09
C ASN A 23 -7.43 -18.16 10.84
N GLY A 24 -7.40 -17.17 9.94
CA GLY A 24 -8.52 -16.30 9.61
C GLY A 24 -8.71 -15.13 10.59
N GLU A 25 -7.77 -14.93 11.52
CA GLU A 25 -7.74 -13.80 12.44
C GLU A 25 -7.31 -12.52 11.71
N VAL A 26 -7.92 -11.39 12.07
CA VAL A 26 -7.57 -10.10 11.46
C VAL A 26 -6.24 -9.63 12.04
N VAL A 27 -5.24 -9.52 11.17
CA VAL A 27 -3.92 -9.00 11.52
C VAL A 27 -3.76 -7.52 11.18
N GLY A 28 -4.61 -6.98 10.30
CA GLY A 28 -4.57 -5.57 9.94
C GLY A 28 -5.49 -5.19 8.79
N MET A 29 -5.25 -4.00 8.24
CA MET A 29 -5.94 -3.48 7.05
C MET A 29 -4.93 -2.82 6.12
N VAL A 30 -5.28 -2.75 4.84
CA VAL A 30 -4.51 -2.05 3.81
C VAL A 30 -5.46 -1.17 2.99
N THR A 31 -5.01 0.03 2.64
CA THR A 31 -5.79 0.98 1.85
C THR A 31 -5.27 1.09 0.42
N MET A 32 -6.10 1.64 -0.47
CA MET A 32 -5.67 1.96 -1.83
C MET A 32 -4.57 3.04 -1.81
N GLU A 33 -4.59 3.97 -0.85
CA GLU A 33 -3.54 4.98 -0.71
C GLU A 33 -2.16 4.37 -0.43
N ASP A 34 -2.05 3.40 0.49
CA ASP A 34 -0.78 2.72 0.80
C ASP A 34 -0.19 2.03 -0.43
N VAL A 35 -1.06 1.37 -1.21
CA VAL A 35 -0.67 0.66 -2.44
C VAL A 35 -0.21 1.64 -3.53
N LEU A 36 -0.83 2.81 -3.61
CA LEU A 36 -0.44 3.86 -4.56
C LEU A 36 0.87 4.53 -4.14
N GLU A 37 1.11 4.75 -2.86
CA GLU A 37 2.35 5.35 -2.36
C GLU A 37 3.57 4.50 -2.73
N GLU A 38 3.50 3.19 -2.53
CA GLU A 38 4.60 2.28 -2.92
C GLU A 38 4.83 2.28 -4.44
N LEU A 39 3.76 2.17 -5.23
CA LEU A 39 3.85 2.17 -6.70
C LEU A 39 4.37 3.50 -7.28
N VAL A 40 4.03 4.63 -6.66
CA VAL A 40 4.47 5.95 -7.12
C VAL A 40 5.88 6.26 -6.60
N SER A 41 6.24 5.83 -5.39
CA SER A 41 7.58 6.04 -4.80
C SER A 41 8.70 5.28 -5.53
N ASP A 42 8.41 4.15 -6.18
CA ASP A 42 9.40 3.45 -7.02
C ASP A 42 9.67 4.18 -8.35
N ILE A 43 8.72 5.00 -8.83
CA ILE A 43 8.82 5.74 -10.10
C ILE A 43 9.36 7.14 -9.87
N SER A 44 8.96 7.77 -8.76
CA SER A 44 9.51 9.04 -8.31
C SER A 44 10.53 8.75 -7.22
N GLU A 45 11.82 8.81 -7.53
CA GLU A 45 12.84 9.01 -6.49
C GLU A 45 12.89 10.50 -6.13
N PRO A 46 12.16 11.02 -5.12
CA PRO A 46 12.55 12.28 -4.51
C PRO A 46 13.81 11.99 -3.72
N SER A 47 14.93 12.57 -4.16
CA SER A 47 16.16 12.63 -3.39
C SER A 47 15.85 12.88 -1.91
N LYS A 48 16.13 11.93 -1.02
CA LYS A 48 16.02 12.12 0.43
C LYS A 48 17.07 13.13 0.89
N ILE A 49 16.83 14.42 0.67
CA ILE A 49 17.45 15.52 1.44
C ILE A 49 16.52 15.84 2.62
N GLY A 50 16.46 14.90 3.56
CA GLY A 50 15.76 15.03 4.83
C GLY A 50 16.71 14.78 5.99
N GLY A 51 17.90 15.37 5.93
CA GLY A 51 18.92 15.27 6.96
C GLY A 51 19.56 16.64 7.18
N SER A 52 18.93 17.47 8.00
CA SER A 52 19.58 18.62 8.63
C SER A 52 18.89 18.94 9.95
N VAL A 53 19.47 18.33 10.99
CA VAL A 53 19.75 18.89 12.31
C VAL A 53 18.91 20.11 12.71
N LYS A 54 18.03 19.92 13.69
CA LYS A 54 18.06 20.76 14.87
C LYS A 54 17.66 19.96 16.11
#